data_AF-A0A1V5B7V7-F1
#
_entry.id   AF-A0A1V5B7V7-F1
#
_cell.length_a   1.000
_cell.length_b   1.000
_cell.length_c   1.000
_cell.angle_alpha   90.00
_cell.angle_beta   90.00
_cell.angle_gamma   90.00
#
_symmetry.space_group_name_H-M   'P 1'
#
loop_
_entity.id
_entity.type
_entity.pdbx_description
1 polymer ?
#
loop_
_entity_poly.entity_id
_entity_poly.type
_entity_poly.pdbx_seq_one_letter_code
_entity_poly.pdbx_strand_id
1 'polypeptide(L)' 'MEKMASLTQAKQEKMRAILKRYAMDEISLDEAYYDLLEEELIPMPQRCAMSAKIPLTEEDEKRLKEKIRGNQ' A
#
# COMPACT_ATOMS: atom_id res chain seq x y z
N MET A 1 20.23 6.89 5.12
CA MET A 1 19.36 6.49 3.99
C MET A 1 19.73 5.05 3.65
N GLU A 2 19.09 4.08 4.30
CA GLU A 2 19.46 2.67 4.16
C GLU A 2 18.32 1.91 3.48
N LYS A 3 18.62 1.56 2.23
CA LYS A 3 18.21 0.36 1.51
C LYS A 3 16.77 -0.12 1.80
N MET A 4 15.87 0.16 0.86
CA MET A 4 14.90 -0.82 0.36
C MET A 4 15.67 -2.07 -0.14
N ALA A 5 16.34 -2.78 0.76
CA ALA A 5 17.02 -4.02 0.47
C ALA A 5 15.92 -5.04 0.23
N SER A 6 15.66 -5.30 -1.05
CA SER A 6 15.11 -6.54 -1.58
C SER A 6 14.08 -7.19 -0.66
N LEU A 7 12.83 -6.73 -0.71
CA LEU A 7 11.71 -7.54 -0.22
C LEU A 7 11.90 -8.94 -0.77
N THR A 8 11.93 -9.95 0.11
CA THR A 8 12.01 -11.34 -0.33
C THR A 8 10.87 -11.62 -1.30
N GLN A 9 11.04 -12.56 -2.23
CA GLN A 9 9.99 -12.90 -3.20
C GLN A 9 8.64 -13.15 -2.50
N ALA A 10 8.65 -13.86 -1.36
CA ALA A 10 7.47 -14.07 -0.53
C ALA A 10 6.83 -12.76 -0.02
N LYS A 11 7.63 -11.78 0.41
CA LYS A 11 7.10 -10.45 0.80
C LYS A 11 6.54 -9.68 -0.41
N GLN A 12 7.17 -9.79 -1.58
CA GLN A 12 6.65 -9.17 -2.81
C GLN A 12 5.31 -9.78 -3.23
N GLU A 13 5.15 -11.10 -3.12
CA GLU A 13 3.90 -11.80 -3.41
C GLU A 13 2.79 -11.37 -2.46
N LYS A 14 3.08 -11.31 -1.15
CA LYS A 14 2.13 -10.80 -0.14
C LYS A 14 1.70 -9.36 -0.41
N MET A 15 2.66 -8.48 -0.71
CA MET A 15 2.36 -7.08 -1.05
C MET A 15 1.45 -6.99 -2.30
N ARG A 16 1.74 -7.77 -3.35
CA ARG A 16 0.88 -7.81 -4.55
C ARG A 16 -0.53 -8.32 -4.22
N ALA A 17 -0.66 -9.32 -3.34
CA ALA A 17 -1.96 -9.86 -2.95
C ALA A 17 -2.82 -8.80 -2.22
N ILE A 18 -2.24 -8.06 -1.27
CA ILE A 18 -2.96 -6.99 -0.55
C ILE A 18 -3.35 -5.86 -1.50
N LEU A 19 -2.42 -5.40 -2.33
CA LEU A 19 -2.70 -4.35 -3.31
C LEU A 19 -3.76 -4.77 -4.34
N LYS A 20 -3.79 -6.05 -4.73
CA LYS A 20 -4.82 -6.60 -5.62
C LYS A 20 -6.19 -6.54 -4.98
N ARG A 21 -6.33 -6.97 -3.72
CA ARG A 21 -7.60 -6.91 -2.97
C ARG A 21 -8.10 -5.47 -2.89
N TYR A 22 -7.22 -4.52 -2.61
CA TYR A 22 -7.56 -3.10 -2.62
C TYR A 22 -8.03 -2.60 -4.00
N ALA A 23 -7.32 -2.99 -5.07
CA ALA A 23 -7.68 -2.61 -6.44
C ALA A 23 -8.96 -3.27 -6.96
N MET A 24 -9.44 -4.32 -6.29
CA MET A 24 -10.70 -5.01 -6.57
C MET A 24 -11.86 -4.54 -5.67
N ASP A 25 -11.64 -3.48 -4.86
CA ASP A 25 -12.63 -2.98 -3.90
C ASP A 25 -13.04 -4.02 -2.85
N GLU A 26 -12.21 -5.05 -2.60
CA GLU A 26 -12.45 -6.05 -1.56
C GLU A 26 -12.11 -5.56 -0.15
N ILE A 27 -11.17 -4.61 -0.06
CA ILE A 27 -10.74 -3.96 1.18
C ILE A 27 -10.58 -2.46 0.95
N SER A 28 -10.82 -1.67 1.98
CA SER A 28 -10.59 -0.22 1.95
C SER A 28 -9.09 0.13 1.95
N LEU A 29 -8.76 1.39 1.63
CA LEU A 29 -7.37 1.87 1.67
C LEU A 29 -6.77 1.78 3.08
N ASP A 30 -7.60 2.01 4.10
CA ASP A 30 -7.20 1.96 5.50
C ASP A 30 -6.88 0.52 5.92
N GLU A 31 -7.73 -0.44 5.55
CA GLU A 31 -7.47 -1.87 5.75
C GLU A 31 -6.22 -2.33 5.01
N ALA A 32 -6.05 -1.96 3.74
CA ALA A 32 -4.85 -2.28 2.98
C ALA A 32 -3.58 -1.72 3.62
N TYR A 33 -3.66 -0.51 4.19
CA TYR A 33 -2.55 0.12 4.90
C TYR A 33 -2.17 -0.66 6.17
N TYR A 34 -3.14 -1.08 6.97
CA TYR A 34 -2.89 -1.89 8.16
C TYR A 34 -2.39 -3.30 7.81
N ASP A 35 -2.98 -3.98 6.82
CA ASP A 35 -2.51 -5.29 6.34
C ASP A 35 -1.02 -5.21 5.92
N LEU A 36 -0.61 -4.15 5.23
CA LEU A 36 0.78 -3.93 4.82
C LEU A 36 1.71 -3.66 6.02
N LEU A 37 1.22 -3.02 7.08
CA LEU A 37 1.98 -2.79 8.32
C LEU A 37 2.13 -4.07 9.13
N GLU A 38 1.04 -4.82 9.32
CA GLU A 38 1.02 -6.07 10.09
C GLU A 38 1.94 -7.12 9.48
N GLU A 39 1.98 -7.21 8.15
CA GLU A 39 2.84 -8.14 7.42
C GLU A 39 4.31 -7.65 7.30
N GLU A 40 4.65 -6.53 7.96
CA GLU A 40 5.96 -5.87 7.91
C GLU A 40 6.45 -5.65 6.45
N LEU A 41 5.52 -5.29 5.57
CA LEU A 41 5.75 -5.03 4.15
C LEU A 41 6.06 -3.56 3.90
N ILE A 42 5.53 -2.68 4.75
CA ILE A 42 5.92 -1.28 4.84
C ILE A 42 6.43 -0.99 6.26
N PRO A 43 7.41 -0.08 6.43
CA PRO A 43 7.90 0.26 7.75
C PRO A 43 6.84 1.01 8.54
N MET A 44 6.74 0.71 9.83
CA MET A 44 5.93 1.48 10.77
C MET A 44 6.40 2.94 10.78
N PRO A 45 5.51 3.92 10.55
CA PRO A 45 5.89 5.33 10.58
C PRO A 45 6.42 5.71 11.98
N GLN A 46 7.71 6.07 12.05
CA GLN A 46 8.42 6.41 13.30
C GLN A 46 8.04 7.78 13.89
N ARG A 47 7.37 8.64 13.10
CA ARG A 47 6.87 9.93 13.57
C ARG A 47 5.38 9.99 13.24
N CYS A 48 4.56 10.29 14.25
CA CYS A 48 3.24 10.90 14.08
C CYS A 48 3.40 12.33 13.51
N ALA A 49 4.16 12.49 12.43
CA ALA A 49 4.00 13.67 11.62
C ALA A 49 2.59 13.51 11.05
N MET A 50 1.66 14.35 11.51
CA MET A 50 0.47 14.67 10.74
C MET A 50 0.97 15.21 9.38
N SER A 51 1.32 14.31 8.48
CA SER A 51 1.29 14.58 7.05
C SER A 51 -0.10 15.16 6.85
N ALA A 52 -0.20 16.40 6.37
CA ALA A 52 -1.48 16.97 5.99
C ALA A 52 -2.19 15.88 5.18
N LYS A 53 -3.34 15.38 5.66
CA LYS A 53 -4.15 14.41 4.93
C LYS A 53 -4.36 15.07 3.57
N ILE A 54 -3.61 14.63 2.57
CA ILE A 54 -3.87 15.06 1.20
C ILE A 54 -5.29 14.56 0.98
N PRO A 55 -6.26 15.46 0.71
CA PRO A 55 -7.62 15.02 0.48
C PRO A 55 -7.58 14.07 -0.71
N LEU A 56 -7.71 12.77 -0.43
CA LEU A 56 -7.78 11.75 -1.46
C LEU A 56 -9.11 11.96 -2.17
N THR A 57 -9.02 12.41 -3.41
CA THR A 57 -10.19 12.50 -4.28
C THR A 57 -10.50 11.13 -4.86
N GLU A 58 -11.74 10.90 -5.27
CA GLU A 58 -12.13 9.66 -5.96
C GLU A 58 -11.31 9.44 -7.25
N GLU A 59 -10.85 10.52 -7.88
CA GLU A 59 -9.97 10.45 -9.05
C GLU A 59 -8.56 9.95 -8.68
N ASP A 60 -8.01 10.42 -7.55
CA ASP A 60 -6.70 9.94 -7.06
C ASP A 60 -6.75 8.47 -6.68
N GLU A 61 -7.82 8.04 -6.03
CA GLU A 61 -8.06 6.64 -5.69
C GLU A 61 -8.19 5.77 -6.94
N LYS A 62 -8.99 6.22 -7.93
CA LYS A 62 -9.13 5.51 -9.20
C LYS A 62 -7.78 5.37 -9.92
N ARG A 63 -7.02 6.44 -10.02
CA ARG A 63 -5.68 6.43 -10.63
C ARG A 63 -4.72 5.50 -9.90
N LEU A 64 -4.81 5.41 -8.57
CA LEU A 64 -4.02 4.48 -7.76
C LEU A 64 -4.40 3.03 -8.09
N LYS A 65 -5.69 2.68 -8.10
CA LYS A 65 -6.16 1.34 -8.45
C LYS A 65 -5.78 0.95 -9.87
N GLU A 66 -5.90 1.87 -10.84
CA GLU A 66 -5.47 1.63 -12.22
C GLU A 66 -3.96 1.35 -12.33
N LYS A 67 -3.12 2.10 -11.62
CA LYS A 67 -1.66 1.84 -11.58
C LYS A 67 -1.32 0.48 -10.98
N ILE A 68 -2.04 0.06 -9.95
CA ILE A 68 -1.86 -1.26 -9.34
C ILE A 68 -2.24 -2.35 -10.35
N ARG A 69 -3.37 -2.20 -11.04
CA ARG A 69 -3.83 -3.16 -12.06
C ARG A 69 -2.91 -3.23 -13.28
N GLY A 70 -2.32 -2.11 -13.69
CA GLY A 70 -1.39 -2.04 -14.82
C GLY A 70 0.02 -2.58 -14.56
N ASN A 71 0.38 -2.84 -13.29
CA ASN A 71 1.67 -3.44 -12.89
C ASN A 71 1.54 -4.92 -12.46
N GLN A 72 0.42 -5.57 -12.80
CA GLN A 72 0.21 -7.01 -12.58
C GLN A 72 0.73 -7.85 -13.74
#